data_AF-A0A2J9ESR8-F1
#
_entry.id   AF-A0A2J9ESR8-F1
#
_cell.length_a   1.000
_cell.length_b   1.000
_cell.length_c   1.000
_cell.angle_alpha   90.00
_cell.angle_beta   90.00
_cell.angle_gamma   90.00
#
_symmetry.space_group_name_H-M   'P 1'
#
loop_
_entity.id
_entity.type
_entity.pdbx_description
1 polymer ?
#
loop_
_entity_poly.entity_id
_entity_poly.type
_entity_poly.pdbx_seq_one_letter_code
_entity_poly.pdbx_strand_id
1 'polypeptide(L)' 'MEPWKERFKKEYYELRERFQKLDMMIGQYEKGQLEFEPKCPIDLLKGQRSTMWNYLKILEQRAKIEEIKL' A
#
# COMPACT_ATOMS: atom_id res chain seq x y z
N MET A 1 4.95 23.72 8.11
CA MET A 1 4.50 22.39 8.58
C MET A 1 5.67 21.75 9.30
N GLU A 2 5.44 21.07 10.43
CA GLU A 2 6.54 20.43 11.15
C GLU A 2 7.20 19.35 10.26
N PRO A 3 8.54 19.28 10.15
CA PRO A 3 9.22 18.40 9.21
C PRO A 3 8.83 16.91 9.31
N TRP A 4 8.41 16.47 10.50
CA TRP A 4 7.99 15.09 10.72
C TRP A 4 6.61 14.79 10.09
N LYS A 5 5.69 15.77 10.03
CA LYS A 5 4.38 15.62 9.36
C LYS A 5 4.54 15.43 7.86
N GLU A 6 5.52 16.09 7.24
CA GLU A 6 5.83 15.88 5.81
C GLU A 6 6.39 14.48 5.56
N ARG A 7 7.28 13.98 6.43
CA ARG A 7 7.77 12.60 6.34
C ARG A 7 6.64 11.58 6.49
N PHE A 8 5.70 11.82 7.41
CA PHE A 8 4.53 10.99 7.60
C PHE A 8 3.63 10.94 6.36
N LYS A 9 3.35 12.09 5.75
CA LYS A 9 2.58 12.16 4.49
C LYS A 9 3.26 11.41 3.37
N LYS A 10 4.58 11.63 3.22
CA LYS A 10 5.39 10.96 2.20
C LYS A 10 5.31 9.44 2.37
N GLU A 11 5.49 8.94 3.58
CA GLU A 11 5.34 7.52 3.90
C GLU A 11 3.97 6.97 3.51
N TYR A 12 2.89 7.65 3.90
CA TYR A 12 1.53 7.23 3.56
C TYR A 12 1.30 7.15 2.05
N TYR A 13 1.67 8.19 1.30
CA TYR A 13 1.41 8.23 -0.14
C TYR A 13 2.30 7.24 -0.92
N GLU A 14 3.58 7.08 -0.55
CA GLU A 14 4.46 6.08 -1.16
C GLU A 14 3.95 4.65 -0.91
N LEU A 15 3.50 4.36 0.31
CA LEU A 15 2.90 3.07 0.64
C LEU A 15 1.61 2.83 -0.15
N ARG A 16 0.74 3.85 -0.26
CA ARG A 16 -0.54 3.77 -0.98
C ARG A 16 -0.32 3.51 -2.46
N GLU A 17 0.62 4.20 -3.08
CA GLU A 17 0.96 4.00 -4.49
C GLU A 17 1.47 2.58 -4.75
N ARG A 18 2.39 2.09 -3.90
CA ARG A 18 2.90 0.71 -3.99
C ARG A 18 1.78 -0.32 -3.78
N PHE A 19 0.88 -0.06 -2.84
CA PHE A 19 -0.28 -0.93 -2.58
C PHE A 19 -1.18 -1.01 -3.81
N GLN A 20 -1.52 0.12 -4.42
CA GLN A 20 -2.38 0.16 -5.61
C GLN A 20 -1.77 -0.59 -6.80
N LYS A 21 -0.46 -0.43 -7.03
CA LYS A 21 0.26 -1.16 -8.09
C LYS A 21 0.24 -2.66 -7.84
N LEU A 22 0.50 -3.09 -6.61
CA LEU A 22 0.48 -4.51 -6.24
C LEU A 22 -0.94 -5.10 -6.32
N ASP A 23 -1.95 -4.37 -5.85
CA ASP A 23 -3.36 -4.75 -5.92
C ASP A 23 -3.83 -4.93 -7.36
N MET A 24 -3.48 -3.98 -8.25
CA MET A 24 -3.77 -4.08 -9.67
C MET A 24 -3.11 -5.31 -10.31
N MET A 25 -1.82 -5.55 -10.01
CA MET A 25 -1.08 -6.70 -10.53
C MET A 25 -1.69 -8.03 -10.07
N ILE A 26 -2.06 -8.14 -8.79
CA ILE A 26 -2.76 -9.32 -8.25
C ILE A 26 -4.13 -9.49 -8.92
N GLY A 27 -4.89 -8.41 -9.11
CA GLY A 27 -6.18 -8.45 -9.80
C GLY A 27 -6.07 -8.90 -11.26
N GLN A 28 -5.01 -8.52 -11.98
CA GLN A 28 -4.72 -9.03 -13.32
C GLN A 28 -4.36 -10.52 -13.29
N TYR A 29 -3.54 -10.95 -12.32
CA TYR A 29 -3.19 -12.36 -12.14
C TYR A 29 -4.43 -13.23 -11.90
N GLU A 30 -5.32 -12.81 -11.00
CA GLU A 30 -6.55 -13.56 -10.66
C GLU A 30 -7.53 -13.67 -11.83
N LYS A 31 -7.48 -12.72 -12.78
CA LYS A 31 -8.27 -12.74 -14.02
C LYS A 31 -7.62 -13.52 -15.17
N GLY A 32 -6.39 -14.03 -14.98
CA GLY A 32 -5.60 -14.62 -16.06
C GLY A 32 -5.17 -13.60 -17.13
N GLN A 33 -5.10 -12.31 -16.78
CA GLN A 33 -4.79 -11.20 -17.68
C GLN A 33 -3.36 -10.66 -17.48
N LEU A 34 -2.60 -11.21 -16.53
CA LEU A 34 -1.23 -10.77 -16.29
C LEU A 34 -0.32 -11.29 -17.42
N GLU A 35 0.36 -10.38 -18.10
CA GLU A 35 1.21 -10.69 -19.26
C GLU A 35 2.53 -11.41 -18.90
N PHE A 36 2.79 -11.61 -17.61
CA PHE A 36 4.00 -12.27 -17.12
C PHE A 36 3.71 -13.19 -15.94
N GLU A 37 4.61 -14.16 -15.73
CA GLU A 37 4.57 -15.02 -14.55
C GLU A 37 5.40 -14.41 -13.40
N PRO A 38 4.80 -14.16 -12.23
CA PRO A 38 5.54 -13.68 -11.07
C PRO A 38 6.55 -14.73 -10.61
N LYS A 39 7.81 -14.32 -10.41
CA LYS A 39 8.83 -15.19 -9.78
C LYS A 39 8.53 -15.45 -8.29
N CYS A 40 7.76 -14.57 -7.67
CA CYS A 40 7.34 -14.67 -6.27
C CYS A 40 6.02 -15.45 -6.20
N PRO A 41 5.86 -16.39 -5.25
CA PRO A 41 4.58 -17.06 -5.02
C PRO A 41 3.44 -16.04 -4.84
N ILE A 42 2.33 -16.22 -5.56
CA ILE A 42 1.23 -15.25 -5.55
C ILE A 42 0.67 -15.03 -4.13
N ASP A 43 0.63 -16.08 -3.31
CA ASP A 43 0.13 -15.98 -1.93
C ASP A 43 1.00 -15.09 -1.05
N LEU A 44 2.32 -15.06 -1.29
CA LEU A 44 3.21 -14.14 -0.58
C LEU A 44 2.95 -12.69 -1.00
N LEU A 45 2.69 -12.45 -2.28
CA LEU A 45 2.30 -11.12 -2.79
C LEU A 45 0.94 -10.68 -2.21
N LYS A 46 -0.04 -11.60 -2.08
CA LYS A 46 -1.32 -11.33 -1.42
C LYS A 46 -1.12 -10.99 0.07
N GLY A 47 -0.24 -11.72 0.76
CA GLY A 47 0.16 -11.42 2.14
C GLY A 47 0.80 -10.04 2.28
N GLN A 48 1.70 -9.68 1.37
CA GLN A 48 2.29 -8.34 1.28
C GLN A 48 1.20 -7.27 1.09
N ARG A 49 0.29 -7.45 0.12
CA ARG A 49 -0.83 -6.54 -0.14
C ARG A 49 -1.69 -6.32 1.11
N SER A 50 -2.08 -7.39 1.80
CA SER A 50 -2.89 -7.32 3.03
C SER A 50 -2.16 -6.59 4.16
N THR A 51 -0.85 -6.80 4.29
CA THR A 51 -0.02 -6.11 5.29
C THR A 51 0.06 -4.62 5.00
N MET A 52 0.26 -4.24 3.74
CA MET A 52 0.28 -2.83 3.31
C MET A 52 -1.06 -2.14 3.57
N TRP A 53 -2.18 -2.81 3.28
CA TRP A 53 -3.52 -2.29 3.57
C TRP A 53 -3.75 -2.04 5.06
N ASN A 54 -3.34 -2.99 5.92
CA ASN A 54 -3.44 -2.83 7.36
C ASN A 54 -2.56 -1.67 7.85
N TYR A 55 -1.36 -1.50 7.27
CA TYR A 55 -0.49 -0.39 7.63
C TYR A 55 -1.04 0.97 7.18
N LEU A 56 -1.64 1.06 5.98
CA LEU A 56 -2.36 2.26 5.53
C LEU A 56 -3.46 2.65 6.51
N LYS A 57 -4.27 1.69 6.99
CA LYS A 57 -5.30 1.97 7.99
C LYS A 57 -4.74 2.54 9.30
N ILE A 58 -3.59 2.02 9.76
CA ILE A 58 -2.90 2.55 10.94
C ILE A 58 -2.48 4.01 10.69
N LEU A 59 -1.91 4.30 9.53
CA LEU A 59 -1.50 5.66 9.16
C LEU A 59 -2.71 6.61 9.04
N GLU A 60 -3.84 6.17 8.50
CA GLU A 60 -5.08 6.96 8.46
C GLU A 60 -5.62 7.28 9.86
N GLN A 61 -5.58 6.31 10.78
CA GLN A 61 -5.98 6.54 12.17
C GLN A 61 -5.03 7.51 12.87
N ARG A 62 -3.72 7.31 12.71
CA ARG A 62 -2.69 8.21 13.26
C ARG A 62 -2.85 9.63 12.72
N ALA A 63 -3.11 9.79 11.42
CA ALA A 63 -3.34 11.10 10.83
C ALA A 63 -4.53 11.83 11.45
N LYS A 64 -5.60 11.12 11.81
CA LYS A 64 -6.75 11.70 12.52
C LYS A 64 -6.39 12.13 13.95
N ILE A 65 -5.65 11.30 14.68
CA ILE A 65 -5.24 11.58 16.07
C ILE A 65 -4.21 12.71 16.15
N GLU A 66 -3.25 12.72 15.23
CA GLU A 66 -2.12 13.66 15.18
C GLU A 66 -2.45 14.93 14.36
N GLU A 67 -3.70 15.08 13.93
CA GLU A 67 -4.23 16.20 13.14
C GLU A 67 -3.39 16.49 11.88
N ILE A 68 -3.08 15.44 11.13
CA ILE A 68 -2.33 15.49 9.86
C ILE A 68 -3.31 15.35 8.70
N LYS A 69 -3.30 16.33 7.80
CA LYS A 69 -4.06 16.27 6.54
C LYS A 69 -3.33 15.39 5.51
N LEU A 70 -3.82 14.16 5.34
CA LEU A 70 -3.52 13.23 4.24
C LEU A 70 -4.42 13.49 3.02
#